data_AF-A0A3M1AS85-F1
#
_entry.id   AF-A0A3M1AS85-F1
#
_cell.length_a   1.000
_cell.length_b   1.000
_cell.length_c   1.000
_cell.angle_alpha   90.00
_cell.angle_beta   90.00
_cell.angle_gamma   90.00
#
_symmetry.space_group_name_H-M   'P 1'
#
loop_
_entity.id
_entity.type
_entity.pdbx_description
1 polymer ?
#
loop_
_entity_poly.entity_id
_entity_poly.type
_entity_poly.pdbx_seq_one_letter_code
_entity_poly.pdbx_strand_id
1 'polypeptide(L)'
;MRRDDSMLKKEALAAVCALVGVILLGLASSPALAVTITVDGENTGGEWNAVTPSVQNEANEPAIGDRVDIKDVYITDNGTNGYWRIDTQTLPPDLGLGRAVSTYIDTDRNGATGCDDVVGHDATGYEKLIKIDAFCSVQLFNCVGGSFQP
;
A
#
# COMPACT_ATOMS: atom_id res chain seq x y z
N MET A 1 -23.17 61.24 -22.96
CA MET A 1 -22.59 59.99 -23.48
C MET A 1 -23.24 58.84 -22.73
N ARG A 2 -24.20 58.14 -23.35
CA ARG A 2 -24.94 57.02 -22.72
C ARG A 2 -24.10 55.77 -22.97
N ARG A 3 -23.49 55.19 -21.94
CA ARG A 3 -22.85 53.87 -22.05
C ARG A 3 -23.96 52.85 -22.27
N ASP A 4 -23.79 52.03 -23.29
CA ASP A 4 -24.78 51.07 -23.75
C ASP A 4 -24.82 49.89 -22.76
N ASP A 5 -25.96 49.67 -22.10
CA ASP A 5 -26.13 48.63 -21.06
C ASP A 5 -25.88 47.20 -21.58
N SER A 6 -25.86 47.03 -22.91
CA SER A 6 -25.52 45.78 -23.60
C SER A 6 -24.04 45.41 -23.46
N MET A 7 -23.16 46.39 -23.27
CA MET A 7 -21.71 46.20 -23.18
C MET A 7 -21.31 45.75 -21.76
N LEU A 8 -21.92 46.34 -20.73
CA LEU A 8 -21.75 45.98 -19.31
C LEU A 8 -22.14 44.51 -19.02
N LYS A 9 -23.17 43.98 -19.69
CA LYS A 9 -23.62 42.59 -19.50
C LYS A 9 -22.67 41.55 -20.08
N LYS A 10 -21.99 41.86 -21.20
CA LYS A 10 -21.03 40.96 -21.83
C LYS A 10 -19.74 40.85 -21.03
N GLU A 11 -19.26 41.96 -20.50
CA GLU A 11 -18.07 41.98 -19.63
C GLU A 11 -18.34 41.27 -18.30
N ALA A 12 -19.53 41.45 -17.71
CA ALA A 12 -19.93 40.73 -16.51
C ALA A 12 -20.03 39.21 -16.74
N LEU A 13 -20.56 38.77 -17.89
CA LEU A 13 -20.66 37.34 -18.21
C LEU A 13 -19.28 36.71 -18.46
N ALA A 14 -18.38 37.41 -19.14
CA ALA A 14 -17.01 36.95 -19.34
C ALA A 14 -16.23 36.82 -18.03
N ALA A 15 -16.43 37.75 -17.09
CA ALA A 15 -15.82 37.70 -15.76
C ALA A 15 -16.33 36.51 -14.93
N VAL A 16 -17.63 36.19 -14.99
CA VAL A 16 -18.21 35.04 -14.29
C VAL A 16 -17.71 33.72 -14.88
N CYS A 17 -17.62 33.60 -16.20
CA CYS A 17 -17.08 32.39 -16.85
C CYS A 17 -15.58 32.17 -16.52
N ALA A 18 -14.78 33.23 -16.45
CA ALA A 18 -13.38 33.14 -16.04
C ALA A 18 -13.23 32.68 -14.57
N LEU A 19 -14.07 33.21 -13.68
CA LEU A 19 -14.04 32.85 -12.26
C LEU A 19 -14.47 31.39 -12.03
N VAL A 20 -15.50 30.92 -12.72
CA VAL A 20 -15.96 29.51 -12.66
C VAL A 20 -14.91 28.57 -13.24
N GLY A 21 -14.22 28.96 -14.32
CA GLY A 21 -13.11 28.19 -14.89
C GLY A 21 -11.95 28.00 -13.91
N VAL A 22 -11.56 29.06 -13.18
CA VAL A 22 -10.48 29.00 -12.18
C VAL A 22 -10.86 28.11 -10.98
N ILE A 23 -12.12 28.14 -10.54
CA ILE A 23 -12.60 27.28 -9.45
C ILE A 23 -12.62 25.80 -9.86
N LEU A 24 -13.03 25.50 -11.10
CA LEU A 24 -13.03 24.12 -11.63
C LEU A 24 -11.62 23.57 -11.85
N LEU A 25 -10.65 24.40 -12.26
CA LEU A 25 -9.25 24.01 -12.39
C LEU A 25 -8.59 23.74 -11.02
N GLY A 26 -8.99 24.48 -9.97
CA GLY A 26 -8.47 24.28 -8.61
C GLY A 26 -9.00 23.03 -7.89
N LEU A 27 -10.15 22.49 -8.30
CA LEU A 27 -10.75 21.28 -7.72
C LEU A 27 -10.28 19.97 -8.40
N ALA A 28 -9.62 20.06 -9.57
CA ALA A 28 -9.22 18.90 -10.35
C ALA A 28 -7.83 18.35 -9.98
N SER A 29 -7.04 19.06 -9.18
CA SER A 29 -5.74 18.59 -8.71
C SER A 29 -5.81 18.24 -7.24
N SER A 30 -6.34 17.05 -6.91
CA SER A 30 -5.82 16.37 -5.73
C SER A 30 -4.32 16.19 -5.99
N PRO A 31 -3.40 16.78 -5.20
CA PRO A 31 -2.02 16.38 -5.30
C PRO A 31 -2.00 14.92 -4.87
N ALA A 32 -1.92 14.01 -5.84
CA ALA A 32 -1.44 12.68 -5.56
C ALA A 32 -0.05 12.91 -4.98
N LEU A 33 0.06 12.82 -3.65
CA LEU A 33 1.33 12.83 -2.96
C LEU A 33 2.03 11.55 -3.41
N ALA A 34 2.73 11.63 -4.54
CA ALA A 34 3.63 10.58 -4.97
C ALA A 34 4.79 10.59 -3.99
N VAL A 35 4.62 9.88 -2.87
CA VAL A 35 5.68 9.64 -1.93
C VAL A 35 6.70 8.79 -2.67
N THR A 36 7.90 9.33 -2.86
CA THR A 36 9.02 8.50 -3.31
C THR A 36 9.38 7.62 -2.13
N ILE A 37 9.30 6.30 -2.33
CA ILE A 37 9.68 5.30 -1.32
C ILE A 37 11.08 4.79 -1.67
N THR A 38 12.05 5.15 -0.85
CA THR A 38 13.39 4.59 -0.77
C THR A 38 13.30 3.28 0.00
N VAL A 39 13.67 2.18 -0.67
CA VAL A 39 13.70 0.84 -0.07
C VAL A 39 15.10 0.57 0.45
N ASP A 40 15.47 1.22 1.55
CA ASP A 40 16.77 1.08 2.22
C ASP A 40 16.66 0.43 3.62
N GLY A 41 15.44 0.17 4.08
CA GLY A 41 15.16 -0.39 5.39
C GLY A 41 15.29 0.60 6.54
N GLU A 42 15.57 1.88 6.27
CA GLU A 42 15.64 2.91 7.29
C GLU A 42 14.31 3.66 7.43
N ASN A 43 13.90 3.93 8.67
CA ASN A 43 12.79 4.84 8.96
C ASN A 43 13.26 6.29 9.17
N THR A 44 14.40 6.67 8.58
CA THR A 44 15.09 7.93 8.86
C THR A 44 14.73 9.04 7.86
N GLY A 45 14.21 8.68 6.68
CA GLY A 45 13.87 9.62 5.59
C GLY A 45 12.45 10.21 5.59
N GLY A 46 11.59 9.86 6.55
CA GLY A 46 10.27 10.46 6.72
C GLY A 46 9.17 9.96 5.77
N GLU A 47 9.51 9.18 4.76
CA GLU A 47 8.60 8.70 3.72
C GLU A 47 7.50 7.77 4.29
N TRP A 48 7.88 6.89 5.23
CA TRP A 48 6.94 6.03 5.95
C TRP A 48 6.26 6.72 7.13
N ASN A 49 6.77 7.85 7.62
CA ASN A 49 6.15 8.57 8.75
C ASN A 49 4.80 9.20 8.38
N ALA A 50 4.57 9.43 7.09
CA ALA A 50 3.29 9.89 6.56
C ALA A 50 2.28 8.74 6.34
N VAL A 51 2.72 7.48 6.44
CA VAL A 51 1.89 6.29 6.22
C VAL A 51 1.40 5.77 7.57
N THR A 52 0.10 5.77 7.78
CA THR A 52 -0.51 5.15 8.96
C THR A 52 -0.45 3.62 8.84
N PRO A 53 -0.07 2.89 9.90
CA PRO A 53 -0.08 1.44 9.86
C PRO A 53 -1.50 0.91 9.62
N SER A 54 -1.62 -0.05 8.71
CA SER A 54 -2.88 -0.72 8.34
C SER A 54 -3.30 -1.77 9.37
N VAL A 55 -2.32 -2.36 10.07
CA VAL A 55 -2.55 -3.30 11.17
C VAL A 55 -1.59 -2.95 12.30
N GLN A 56 -2.14 -2.88 13.51
CA GLN A 56 -1.39 -2.87 14.76
C GLN A 56 -1.86 -4.08 15.54
N ASN A 57 -0.99 -5.06 15.71
CA ASN A 57 -1.33 -6.25 16.49
C ASN A 57 -0.87 -6.05 17.93
N GLU A 58 -1.74 -6.34 18.88
CA GLU A 58 -1.32 -6.54 20.27
C GLU A 58 -1.10 -8.03 20.47
N ALA A 59 0.15 -8.39 20.72
CA ALA A 59 0.57 -9.76 20.97
C ALA A 59 -0.25 -10.36 22.11
N ASN A 60 -1.02 -11.40 21.80
CA ASN A 60 -1.75 -12.15 22.82
C ASN A 60 -1.85 -13.64 22.44
N GLU A 61 -0.71 -14.22 22.09
CA GLU A 61 -0.58 -15.66 21.91
C GLU A 61 0.16 -16.27 23.11
N PRO A 62 -0.45 -17.21 23.86
CA PRO A 62 0.14 -17.72 25.11
C PRO A 62 1.45 -18.50 24.93
N ALA A 63 1.81 -18.88 23.69
CA ALA A 63 2.97 -19.72 23.39
C ALA A 63 4.10 -19.00 22.64
N ILE A 64 3.83 -17.81 22.08
CA ILE A 64 4.81 -17.06 21.28
C ILE A 64 5.01 -15.71 21.98
N GLY A 65 6.20 -15.51 22.55
CA GLY A 65 6.49 -14.27 23.26
C GLY A 65 6.45 -13.06 22.32
N ASP A 66 5.79 -11.98 22.76
CA ASP A 66 5.51 -10.74 22.02
C ASP A 66 6.71 -10.12 21.30
N ARG A 67 7.91 -10.43 21.77
CA ARG A 67 9.19 -9.98 21.20
C ARG A 67 9.43 -10.44 19.76
N VAL A 68 8.62 -11.38 19.26
CA VAL A 68 8.77 -11.97 17.92
C VAL A 68 7.55 -11.74 17.04
N ASP A 69 6.64 -10.88 17.48
CA ASP A 69 5.40 -10.57 16.80
C ASP A 69 5.58 -9.45 15.76
N ILE A 70 4.64 -9.40 14.81
CA ILE A 70 4.45 -8.27 13.91
C ILE A 70 3.98 -7.09 14.75
N LYS A 71 4.75 -6.00 14.71
CA LYS A 71 4.44 -4.76 15.41
C LYS A 71 3.46 -3.92 14.59
N ASP A 72 3.87 -3.59 13.36
CA ASP A 72 3.12 -2.72 12.46
C ASP A 72 3.25 -3.22 11.01
N VAL A 73 2.17 -3.07 10.22
CA VAL A 73 2.19 -3.28 8.77
C VAL A 73 1.80 -1.99 8.08
N TYR A 74 2.62 -1.53 7.14
CA TYR A 74 2.40 -0.33 6.34
C TYR A 74 2.17 -0.72 4.89
N ILE A 75 1.20 -0.09 4.23
CA ILE A 75 0.91 -0.29 2.81
C ILE A 75 0.72 1.09 2.17
N THR A 76 1.35 1.31 1.02
CA THR A 76 1.22 2.55 0.25
C THR A 76 1.46 2.27 -1.24
N ASP A 77 1.16 3.24 -2.10
CA ASP A 77 1.40 3.17 -3.54
C ASP A 77 1.75 4.55 -4.09
N ASN A 78 2.35 4.58 -5.28
CA ASN A 78 2.59 5.83 -6.01
C ASN A 78 1.87 5.86 -7.38
N GLY A 79 0.80 5.07 -7.54
CA GLY A 79 0.09 4.89 -8.80
C GLY A 79 0.80 4.06 -9.86
N THR A 80 2.11 3.79 -9.72
CA THR A 80 2.86 2.88 -10.60
C THR A 80 3.24 1.59 -9.88
N ASN A 81 3.67 1.70 -8.63
CA ASN A 81 4.13 0.60 -7.81
C ASN A 81 3.36 0.59 -6.48
N GLY A 82 3.04 -0.61 -5.99
CA GLY A 82 2.62 -0.82 -4.61
C GLY A 82 3.83 -1.13 -3.73
N TYR A 83 3.77 -0.69 -2.47
CA TYR A 83 4.80 -0.87 -1.47
C TYR A 83 4.16 -1.36 -0.18
N TRP A 84 4.83 -2.29 0.50
CA TRP A 84 4.49 -2.63 1.87
C TRP A 84 5.75 -2.82 2.70
N ARG A 85 5.61 -2.57 4.00
CA ARG A 85 6.64 -2.72 5.00
C ARG A 85 6.05 -3.42 6.20
N ILE A 86 6.79 -4.37 6.76
CA ILE A 86 6.41 -5.14 7.94
C ILE A 86 7.47 -4.87 8.99
N ASP A 87 7.06 -4.26 10.10
CA ASP A 87 7.91 -4.06 11.26
C ASP A 87 7.63 -5.15 12.28
N THR A 88 8.68 -5.78 12.80
CA THR A 88 8.61 -6.76 13.90
C THR A 88 9.23 -6.16 15.16
N GLN A 89 8.74 -6.52 16.36
CA GLN A 89 9.21 -5.91 17.62
C GLN A 89 10.71 -6.11 17.89
N THR A 90 11.31 -7.20 17.43
CA THR A 90 12.76 -7.42 17.39
C THR A 90 13.03 -8.48 16.32
N LEU A 91 14.16 -8.42 15.60
CA LEU A 91 14.69 -9.62 14.96
C LEU A 91 15.10 -10.57 16.10
N PRO A 92 14.35 -11.65 16.38
CA PRO A 92 14.67 -12.48 17.53
C PRO A 92 16.02 -13.14 17.26
N PRO A 93 16.90 -13.30 18.26
CA PRO A 93 18.06 -14.18 18.09
C PRO A 93 17.55 -15.52 17.57
N ASP A 94 18.22 -16.09 16.57
CA ASP A 94 17.83 -17.35 15.93
C ASP A 94 17.62 -18.42 17.00
N LEU A 95 16.35 -18.68 17.34
CA LEU A 95 15.95 -19.71 18.31
C LEU A 95 15.93 -21.10 17.67
N GLY A 96 16.48 -21.27 16.46
CA GLY A 96 16.45 -22.53 15.71
C GLY A 96 15.06 -22.89 15.17
N LEU A 97 14.15 -21.92 15.10
CA LEU A 97 12.75 -22.14 14.72
C LEU A 97 12.42 -21.81 13.25
N GLY A 98 13.42 -21.49 12.41
CA GLY A 98 13.19 -21.29 10.97
C GLY A 98 12.08 -20.28 10.69
N ARG A 99 12.19 -19.07 11.27
CA ARG A 99 11.16 -18.03 11.13
C ARG A 99 11.16 -17.50 9.70
N ALA A 100 9.97 -17.36 9.10
CA ALA A 100 9.80 -16.80 7.78
C ALA A 100 8.60 -15.85 7.76
N VAL A 101 8.70 -14.77 6.99
CA VAL A 101 7.56 -13.93 6.61
C VAL A 101 7.06 -14.45 5.27
N SER A 102 5.77 -14.74 5.18
CA SER A 102 5.11 -15.11 3.93
C SER A 102 4.06 -14.08 3.59
N THR A 103 4.08 -13.58 2.37
CA THR A 103 3.09 -12.64 1.84
C THR A 103 2.41 -13.28 0.64
N TYR A 104 1.10 -13.50 0.73
CA TYR A 104 0.27 -14.01 -0.35
C TYR A 104 -0.42 -12.84 -1.04
N ILE A 105 -0.37 -12.82 -2.37
CA ILE A 105 -0.91 -11.72 -3.18
C ILE A 105 -1.90 -12.30 -4.18
N ASP A 106 -3.13 -11.83 -4.04
CA ASP A 106 -4.21 -11.97 -5.00
C ASP A 106 -4.12 -10.76 -5.94
N THR A 107 -3.70 -11.02 -7.18
CA THR A 107 -3.34 -9.98 -8.15
C THR A 107 -4.49 -9.57 -9.06
N ASP A 108 -5.51 -10.41 -9.18
CA ASP A 108 -6.65 -10.19 -10.07
C ASP A 108 -8.01 -10.19 -9.36
N ARG A 109 -8.02 -10.44 -8.04
CA ARG A 109 -9.19 -10.52 -7.18
C ARG A 109 -10.17 -11.60 -7.60
N ASN A 110 -9.66 -12.68 -8.17
CA ASN A 110 -10.47 -13.75 -8.71
C ASN A 110 -10.23 -15.06 -7.96
N GLY A 111 -11.09 -15.34 -6.97
CA GLY A 111 -11.02 -16.59 -6.19
C GLY A 111 -11.29 -17.89 -6.98
N ALA A 112 -11.50 -17.82 -8.30
CA ALA A 112 -11.57 -19.00 -9.18
C ALA A 112 -10.24 -19.34 -9.87
N THR A 113 -9.25 -18.45 -9.80
CA THR A 113 -7.88 -18.64 -10.30
C THR A 113 -6.91 -18.61 -9.14
N GLY A 114 -5.68 -19.11 -9.33
CA GLY A 114 -4.66 -19.05 -8.28
C GLY A 114 -4.59 -20.31 -7.41
N CYS A 115 -3.97 -20.14 -6.24
CA CYS A 115 -3.61 -21.21 -5.32
C CYS A 115 -4.40 -21.10 -4.02
N ASP A 116 -4.91 -22.24 -3.56
CA ASP A 116 -5.73 -22.35 -2.35
C ASP A 116 -4.99 -23.03 -1.19
N ASP A 117 -3.76 -23.50 -1.44
CA ASP A 117 -2.96 -24.25 -0.47
C ASP A 117 -2.23 -23.32 0.50
N VAL A 118 -3.01 -22.53 1.24
CA VAL A 118 -2.50 -21.65 2.29
C VAL A 118 -3.17 -21.99 3.61
N VAL A 119 -2.46 -22.75 4.44
CA VAL A 119 -2.91 -23.12 5.79
C VAL A 119 -3.12 -21.85 6.62
N GLY A 120 -4.34 -21.66 7.11
CA GLY A 120 -4.68 -20.56 8.04
C GLY A 120 -5.12 -19.26 7.38
N HIS A 121 -5.49 -19.26 6.10
CA HIS A 121 -6.01 -18.08 5.41
C HIS A 121 -7.50 -18.21 5.08
N ASP A 122 -8.21 -17.07 5.18
CA ASP A 122 -9.66 -16.96 4.96
C ASP A 122 -10.05 -16.75 3.48
N ALA A 123 -9.07 -16.68 2.57
CA ALA A 123 -9.28 -16.39 1.16
C ALA A 123 -8.63 -17.43 0.24
N THR A 124 -9.19 -17.56 -0.95
CA THR A 124 -8.78 -18.47 -2.03
C THR A 124 -8.29 -17.65 -3.22
N GLY A 125 -7.49 -18.28 -4.08
CA GLY A 125 -7.04 -17.68 -5.33
C GLY A 125 -5.92 -16.67 -5.23
N TYR A 126 -4.81 -17.06 -4.60
CA TYR A 126 -3.59 -16.26 -4.60
C TYR A 126 -2.68 -16.62 -5.78
N GLU A 127 -2.16 -15.64 -6.53
CA GLU A 127 -1.26 -15.88 -7.66
C GLU A 127 0.21 -15.84 -7.27
N LYS A 128 0.58 -15.02 -6.27
CA LYS A 128 1.97 -14.84 -5.85
C LYS A 128 2.14 -15.14 -4.38
N LEU A 129 3.29 -15.74 -4.06
CA LEU A 129 3.79 -15.86 -2.70
C LEU A 129 5.20 -15.26 -2.65
N ILE A 130 5.45 -14.39 -1.69
CA ILE A 130 6.77 -13.92 -1.34
C ILE A 130 7.15 -14.51 0.00
N LYS A 131 8.30 -15.18 0.07
CA LYS A 131 8.84 -15.73 1.32
C LYS A 131 10.16 -15.06 1.64
N ILE A 132 10.25 -14.53 2.86
CA ILE A 132 11.48 -14.02 3.45
C ILE A 132 11.86 -14.97 4.56
N ASP A 133 13.00 -15.64 4.45
CA ASP A 133 13.45 -16.59 5.46
C ASP A 133 14.27 -15.93 6.59
N ALA A 134 14.68 -16.74 7.56
CA ALA A 134 15.47 -16.30 8.72
C ALA A 134 16.85 -15.75 8.34
N PHE A 135 17.31 -15.95 7.11
CA PHE A 135 18.57 -15.45 6.59
C PHE A 135 18.38 -14.21 5.70
N CYS A 136 17.18 -13.61 5.74
CA CYS A 136 16.79 -12.48 4.88
C CYS A 136 16.85 -12.81 3.38
N SER A 137 16.77 -14.09 3.01
CA SER A 137 16.65 -14.49 1.61
C SER A 137 15.21 -14.28 1.16
N VAL A 138 15.03 -13.59 0.03
CA VAL A 138 13.72 -13.35 -0.57
C VAL A 138 13.52 -14.30 -1.73
N GLN A 139 12.41 -15.05 -1.69
CA GLN A 139 11.97 -15.94 -2.74
C GLN A 139 10.59 -15.52 -3.23
N LEU A 140 10.41 -15.49 -4.55
CA LEU A 140 9.14 -15.25 -5.20
C LEU A 140 8.64 -16.56 -5.78
N PHE A 141 7.37 -16.86 -5.54
CA PHE A 141 6.71 -18.05 -6.04
C PHE A 141 5.49 -17.65 -6.88
N ASN A 142 5.22 -18.43 -7.91
CA ASN A 142 4.04 -18.31 -8.74
C ASN A 142 3.09 -19.46 -8.47
N CYS A 143 1.80 -19.20 -8.54
CA CYS A 143 0.84 -20.28 -8.57
C CYS A 143 0.85 -21.00 -9.92
N VAL A 144 1.15 -22.29 -9.91
CA VAL A 144 1.16 -23.17 -11.08
C VAL A 144 0.43 -24.46 -10.73
N GLY A 145 -0.66 -24.73 -11.45
CA GLY A 145 -1.45 -25.95 -11.25
C GLY A 145 -2.04 -26.08 -9.84
N GLY A 146 -2.37 -24.95 -9.19
CA GLY A 146 -2.92 -24.93 -7.83
C GLY A 146 -1.88 -25.07 -6.72
N SER A 147 -0.58 -25.00 -7.03
CA SER A 147 0.51 -25.01 -6.05
C SER A 147 1.52 -23.90 -6.27
N PHE A 148 2.12 -23.38 -5.19
CA PHE A 148 3.18 -22.38 -5.29
C PHE A 148 4.50 -23.03 -5.68
N GLN A 149 5.12 -22.49 -6.74
CA GLN A 149 6.39 -22.95 -7.29
C GLN A 149 7.37 -21.77 -7.41
N PRO A 150 8.67 -21.96 -7.09
CA PRO A 150 9.69 -20.92 -7.25
C PRO A 150 9.85 -20.45 -8.69
#